data_AF-A0A381XG36-F1
#
_entry.id   AF-A0A381XG36-F1
#
_cell.length_a   1.000
_cell.length_b   1.000
_cell.length_c   1.000
_cell.angle_alpha   90.00
_cell.angle_beta   90.00
_cell.angle_gamma   90.00
#
_symmetry.space_group_name_H-M   'P 1'
#
loop_
_entity.id
_entity.type
_entity.pdbx_description
1 polymer ?
#
loop_
_entity_poly.entity_id
_entity_poly.type
_entity_poly.pdbx_seq_one_letter_code
_entity_poly.pdbx_strand_id
1 'polypeptide(L)'
;NLITLLMGAHGKGLQVKNNKGEWIDAIAADDEIVINVGDMLSRYTNDKLKSTIHRVVNPPKELWGKSRYSIPFFLHPIGSMKLNVLENCIDESNPKKFDDITAHDFLINRLIDIGVMKKE
;
A
#
# COMPACT_ATOMS: atom_id res chain seq x y z
N ASN A 1 6.17 -1.36 -1.27
CA ASN A 1 6.30 -0.42 -2.41
C ASN A 1 6.01 1.02 -1.98
N LEU A 2 6.13 1.99 -2.90
CA LEU A 2 5.87 3.42 -2.68
C LEU A 2 4.39 3.78 -2.89
N ILE A 3 3.89 3.53 -4.09
CA ILE A 3 2.47 3.64 -4.46
C ILE A 3 2.09 2.46 -5.35
N THR A 4 0.82 2.10 -5.36
CA THR A 4 0.27 1.11 -6.29
C THR A 4 -0.80 1.77 -7.13
N LEU A 5 -0.77 1.54 -8.44
CA LEU A 5 -1.84 1.93 -9.36
C LEU A 5 -2.64 0.66 -9.70
N LEU A 6 -3.94 0.69 -9.49
CA LEU A 6 -4.81 -0.45 -9.73
C LEU A 6 -5.78 -0.15 -10.87
N MET A 7 -5.47 -0.70 -12.04
CA MET A 7 -6.33 -0.65 -13.22
C MET A 7 -7.33 -1.80 -13.19
N GLY A 8 -8.55 -1.56 -13.67
CA GLY A 8 -9.58 -2.60 -13.74
C GLY A 8 -10.24 -2.91 -12.39
N ALA A 9 -10.24 -1.96 -11.45
CA ALA A 9 -10.92 -2.10 -10.16
C ALA A 9 -12.46 -2.09 -10.27
N HIS A 10 -13.02 -2.13 -11.49
CA HIS A 10 -14.46 -2.21 -11.78
C HIS A 10 -15.12 -3.45 -11.17
N GLY A 11 -14.33 -4.49 -10.86
CA GLY A 11 -14.80 -5.67 -10.12
C GLY A 11 -15.01 -5.35 -8.64
N LYS A 12 -16.29 -5.22 -8.24
CA LYS A 12 -16.76 -5.18 -6.84
C LYS A 12 -15.96 -6.17 -5.96
N GLY A 13 -15.71 -5.77 -4.72
CA GLY A 13 -15.07 -6.62 -3.70
C GLY A 13 -13.75 -6.07 -3.14
N LEU A 14 -13.12 -5.07 -3.77
CA LEU A 14 -12.01 -4.36 -3.14
C LEU A 14 -12.55 -3.51 -1.98
N GLN A 15 -11.97 -3.66 -0.80
CA GLN A 15 -12.32 -2.91 0.39
C GLN A 15 -11.09 -2.29 1.04
N VAL A 16 -11.24 -1.08 1.56
CA VAL A 16 -10.25 -0.37 2.38
C VAL A 16 -10.76 -0.24 3.81
N LYS A 17 -9.86 -0.36 4.79
CA LYS A 17 -10.19 -0.21 6.20
C LYS A 17 -9.97 1.25 6.63
N ASN A 18 -11.02 1.91 7.11
CA ASN A 18 -10.92 3.29 7.60
C ASN A 18 -10.36 3.36 9.04
N ASN A 19 -10.16 4.58 9.55
CA ASN A 19 -9.63 4.80 10.91
C ASN A 19 -10.55 4.34 12.04
N LYS A 20 -11.86 4.15 11.78
CA LYS A 20 -12.81 3.55 12.72
C LYS A 20 -12.76 2.01 12.70
N GLY A 21 -11.95 1.44 11.81
CA GLY A 21 -11.83 0.00 11.61
C GLY A 21 -12.91 -0.61 10.72
N GLU A 22 -13.75 0.23 10.10
CA GLU A 22 -14.83 -0.18 9.21
C GLU A 22 -14.26 -0.47 7.82
N TRP A 23 -14.83 -1.47 7.13
CA TRP A 23 -14.49 -1.79 5.75
C TRP A 23 -15.40 -1.03 4.79
N ILE A 24 -14.80 -0.29 3.87
CA ILE A 24 -15.49 0.52 2.86
C ILE A 24 -15.12 -0.02 1.48
N ASP A 25 -16.10 -0.18 0.60
CA ASP A 25 -15.84 -0.58 -0.78
C ASP A 25 -15.07 0.52 -1.52
N ALA A 26 -13.96 0.13 -2.17
CA ALA A 26 -13.21 1.00 -3.06
C ALA A 26 -13.67 0.72 -4.49
N ILE A 27 -14.60 1.55 -4.98
CA ILE A 27 -15.20 1.46 -6.30
C ILE A 27 -14.62 2.58 -7.16
N ALA A 28 -14.10 2.23 -8.34
CA ALA A 28 -13.66 3.18 -9.35
C ALA A 28 -14.54 3.06 -10.60
N ALA A 29 -14.84 4.19 -11.23
CA ALA A 29 -15.49 4.25 -12.54
C ALA A 29 -14.59 3.70 -13.65
N ASP A 30 -15.14 3.54 -14.85
CA ASP A 30 -14.44 2.91 -15.99
C ASP A 30 -13.20 3.70 -16.47
N ASP A 31 -13.20 5.00 -16.24
CA ASP A 31 -12.12 5.94 -16.57
C ASP A 31 -11.26 6.33 -15.36
N GLU A 32 -11.45 5.67 -14.22
CA GLU A 32 -10.73 5.95 -12.97
C GLU A 32 -9.72 4.84 -12.62
N ILE A 33 -8.68 5.24 -11.87
CA ILE A 33 -7.67 4.33 -11.33
C ILE A 33 -7.65 4.49 -9.82
N VAL A 34 -7.68 3.37 -9.10
CA VAL A 34 -7.47 3.39 -7.65
C VAL A 34 -5.97 3.47 -7.40
N ILE A 35 -5.53 4.48 -6.64
CA ILE A 35 -4.14 4.65 -6.22
C ILE A 35 -4.07 4.53 -4.71
N ASN A 36 -3.21 3.66 -4.19
CA ASN A 36 -2.95 3.58 -2.77
C ASN A 36 -1.49 3.88 -2.42
N VAL A 37 -1.32 4.48 -1.25
CA VAL A 37 -0.03 4.67 -0.57
C VAL A 37 0.47 3.30 -0.10
N GLY A 38 1.75 3.03 -0.30
CA GLY A 38 2.44 1.86 0.24
C GLY A 38 3.32 2.21 1.43
N ASP A 39 3.82 1.17 2.12
CA ASP A 39 4.61 1.31 3.35
C ASP A 39 5.85 2.19 3.19
N MET A 40 6.50 2.20 2.01
CA MET A 40 7.67 3.05 1.77
C MET A 40 7.31 4.53 1.83
N LEU A 41 6.18 4.93 1.23
CA LEU A 41 5.75 6.33 1.26
C LEU A 41 5.20 6.73 2.63
N SER A 42 4.52 5.81 3.33
CA SER A 42 4.10 6.03 4.72
C SER A 42 5.31 6.34 5.60
N ARG A 43 6.35 5.50 5.54
CA ARG A 43 7.61 5.71 6.26
C ARG A 43 8.27 7.04 5.87
N TYR A 44 8.40 7.30 4.57
CA TYR A 44 9.08 8.48 4.04
C TYR A 44 8.43 9.80 4.51
N THR A 45 7.10 9.79 4.65
CA THR A 45 6.31 10.94 5.14
C THR A 45 6.07 10.93 6.65
N ASN A 46 6.80 10.14 7.44
CA ASN A 46 6.62 10.01 8.89
C ASN A 46 5.18 9.66 9.33
N ASP A 47 4.52 8.84 8.52
CA ASP A 47 3.09 8.48 8.58
C ASP A 47 2.10 9.65 8.45
N LYS A 48 2.49 10.77 7.81
CA LYS A 48 1.51 11.79 7.38
C LYS A 48 0.59 11.24 6.29
N LEU A 49 1.14 10.46 5.36
CA LEU A 49 0.36 9.64 4.43
C LEU A 49 0.31 8.21 4.97
N LYS A 50 -0.88 7.61 5.06
CA LYS A 50 -1.05 6.28 5.66
C LYS A 50 -1.08 5.19 4.59
N SER A 51 -0.30 4.13 4.78
CA SER A 51 -0.48 2.86 4.06
C SER A 51 -1.70 2.14 4.63
N THR A 52 -2.84 2.24 3.92
CA THR A 52 -4.12 1.71 4.41
C THR A 52 -4.26 0.21 4.14
N ILE A 53 -4.74 -0.52 5.15
CA ILE A 53 -5.09 -1.95 5.00
C ILE A 53 -6.25 -2.06 4.00
N HIS A 54 -6.09 -2.97 3.04
CA HIS A 54 -7.10 -3.27 2.04
C HIS A 54 -7.21 -4.78 1.84
N ARG A 55 -8.35 -5.23 1.32
CA ARG A 55 -8.61 -6.65 1.02
C ARG A 55 -9.51 -6.78 -0.19
N VAL A 56 -9.54 -7.97 -0.79
CA VAL A 56 -10.58 -8.34 -1.76
C VAL A 56 -11.47 -9.40 -1.12
N VAL A 57 -12.77 -9.16 -1.07
CA VAL A 57 -13.76 -10.12 -0.56
C VAL A 57 -14.39 -10.90 -1.71
N ASN A 58 -14.88 -12.11 -1.38
CA ASN A 58 -15.65 -12.90 -2.34
C ASN A 58 -16.89 -12.12 -2.79
N PRO A 59 -17.24 -12.15 -4.08
CA PRO A 59 -18.44 -11.50 -4.56
C PRO A 59 -19.71 -12.23 -4.04
N PRO A 60 -20.90 -11.62 -4.18
CA PRO A 60 -22.17 -12.29 -3.98
C PRO A 60 -22.25 -13.63 -4.72
N LYS A 61 -22.99 -14.60 -4.17
CA LYS A 61 -23.05 -15.99 -4.69
C LYS A 61 -23.49 -16.06 -6.15
N GLU A 62 -24.32 -15.12 -6.58
CA GLU A 62 -24.85 -15.02 -7.94
C GLU A 62 -23.76 -14.69 -8.98
N LEU A 63 -22.61 -14.18 -8.52
CA LEU A 63 -21.45 -13.88 -9.37
C LEU A 63 -20.34 -14.93 -9.24
N TRP A 64 -20.54 -15.99 -8.45
CA TRP A 64 -19.58 -17.08 -8.36
C TRP A 64 -19.45 -17.77 -9.72
N GLY A 65 -18.22 -18.18 -10.07
CA GLY A 65 -17.90 -18.71 -11.40
C GLY A 65 -17.58 -17.66 -12.46
N LYS A 66 -17.78 -16.37 -12.18
CA LYS A 66 -17.27 -15.28 -13.05
C LYS A 66 -15.84 -14.92 -12.65
N SER A 67 -14.95 -14.85 -13.65
CA SER A 67 -13.58 -14.39 -13.45
C SER A 67 -13.54 -12.89 -13.10
N ARG A 68 -12.68 -12.52 -12.15
CA ARG A 68 -12.32 -11.13 -11.85
C ARG A 68 -10.86 -10.90 -12.24
N TYR A 69 -10.62 -9.91 -13.07
CA TYR A 69 -9.27 -9.49 -13.46
C TYR A 69 -8.89 -8.21 -12.71
N SER A 70 -7.60 -8.07 -12.40
CA SER A 70 -7.05 -6.92 -11.70
C SER A 70 -5.59 -6.78 -12.09
N ILE A 71 -5.15 -5.58 -12.43
CA ILE A 71 -3.78 -5.35 -12.90
C ILE A 71 -3.11 -4.34 -11.95
N PRO A 72 -2.57 -4.79 -10.81
CA PRO A 72 -1.84 -3.92 -9.90
C PRO A 72 -0.44 -3.61 -10.46
N PHE A 73 -0.11 -2.33 -10.53
CA PHE A 73 1.23 -1.85 -10.84
C PHE A 73 1.90 -1.31 -9.57
N PHE A 74 2.89 -2.06 -9.06
CA PHE A 74 3.60 -1.72 -7.83
C PHE A 74 4.83 -0.86 -8.13
N LEU A 75 4.70 0.45 -7.94
CA LEU A 75 5.80 1.40 -8.15
C LEU A 75 6.74 1.39 -6.94
N HIS A 76 8.02 1.16 -7.21
CA HIS A 76 9.10 1.24 -6.23
C HIS A 76 10.08 2.36 -6.60
N PRO A 77 10.72 3.01 -5.61
CA PRO A 77 11.89 3.81 -5.87
C PRO A 77 13.06 2.91 -6.31
N ILE A 78 14.09 3.52 -6.90
CA ILE A 78 15.35 2.83 -7.12
C ILE A 78 15.91 2.33 -5.77
N GLY A 79 16.52 1.14 -5.76
CA GLY A 79 16.92 0.47 -4.51
C GLY A 79 17.86 1.29 -3.62
N SER A 80 18.76 2.07 -4.23
CA SER A 80 19.73 2.94 -3.55
C SER A 80 19.12 4.24 -2.98
N MET A 81 17.86 4.55 -3.28
CA MET A 81 17.20 5.74 -2.74
C MET A 81 17.12 5.63 -1.22
N LYS A 82 17.51 6.70 -0.52
CA LYS A 82 17.31 6.83 0.92
C LYS A 82 15.81 7.02 1.22
N LEU A 83 15.24 6.15 2.04
CA LEU A 83 13.89 6.28 2.61
C LEU A 83 13.91 6.93 4.00
N ASN A 84 14.87 7.82 4.22
CA ASN A 84 14.95 8.63 5.43
C ASN A 84 13.70 9.49 5.55
N VAL A 85 13.21 9.67 6.77
CA VAL A 85 12.05 10.54 7.01
C VAL A 85 12.33 11.94 6.47
N LEU A 86 11.40 12.48 5.68
CA LEU A 86 11.48 13.84 5.17
C LEU A 86 11.55 14.86 6.31
N GLU A 87 12.47 15.82 6.22
CA GLU A 87 12.68 16.83 7.27
C GLU A 87 11.41 17.64 7.57
N ASN A 88 10.64 17.99 6.55
CA ASN A 88 9.35 18.70 6.68
C ASN A 88 8.20 17.83 7.25
N CYS A 89 8.45 16.54 7.49
CA CYS A 89 7.52 15.63 8.15
C CYS A 89 7.88 15.41 9.63
N ILE A 90 8.90 16.10 10.13
CA ILE A 90 9.37 16.05 11.52
C ILE A 90 9.08 17.40 12.18
N ASP A 91 8.40 17.36 13.31
CA ASP A 91 8.13 18.54 14.16
C ASP A 91 7.93 18.09 15.61
N GLU A 92 7.71 19.04 16.52
CA GLU A 92 7.52 18.75 17.96
C GLU A 92 6.33 17.80 18.23
N SER A 93 5.29 17.85 17.40
CA SER A 93 4.10 17.01 17.52
C SER A 93 4.22 15.66 16.79
N ASN A 94 5.15 15.57 15.83
CA ASN A 94 5.41 14.39 15.02
C ASN A 94 6.93 14.16 14.89
N PRO A 95 7.61 13.72 15.98
CA PRO A 95 9.05 13.47 15.95
C PRO A 95 9.39 12.34 14.97
N LYS A 96 10.67 12.22 14.60
CA LYS A 96 11.15 11.17 13.69
C LYS A 96 10.85 9.77 14.28
N LYS A 97 10.00 8.98 13.62
CA LYS A 97 9.57 7.65 14.10
C LYS A 97 10.41 6.49 13.59
N PHE A 98 11.17 6.73 12.52
CA PHE A 98 11.81 5.67 11.75
C PHE A 98 13.28 5.97 11.56
N ASP A 99 14.12 4.94 11.73
CA ASP A 99 15.54 5.01 11.41
C ASP A 99 15.80 5.19 9.91
N ASP A 100 17.02 5.58 9.57
CA ASP A 100 17.44 5.70 8.18
C ASP A 100 17.56 4.31 7.54
N ILE A 101 17.11 4.18 6.30
CA ILE A 101 17.15 2.92 5.54
C ILE A 101 17.09 3.20 4.04
N THR A 102 17.65 2.31 3.22
CA THR A 102 17.48 2.35 1.77
C THR A 102 16.15 1.72 1.34
N ALA A 103 15.67 2.03 0.13
CA ALA A 103 14.49 1.39 -0.43
C ALA A 103 14.69 -0.13 -0.62
N HIS A 104 15.91 -0.55 -0.98
CA HIS A 104 16.25 -1.97 -1.11
C HIS A 104 16.15 -2.70 0.22
N ASP A 105 16.86 -2.22 1.26
CA ASP A 105 16.89 -2.89 2.56
C ASP A 105 15.49 -2.92 3.20
N PHE A 106 14.71 -1.86 3.02
CA PHE A 106 13.33 -1.83 3.48
C PHE A 106 12.49 -2.90 2.77
N LEU A 107 12.62 -3.04 1.44
CA LEU A 107 11.91 -4.09 0.70
C LEU A 107 12.30 -5.49 1.18
N ILE A 108 13.60 -5.76 1.36
CA ILE A 108 14.09 -7.05 1.86
C ILE A 108 13.50 -7.35 3.25
N ASN A 109 13.53 -6.38 4.16
CA ASN A 109 12.91 -6.54 5.48
C ASN A 109 11.43 -6.89 5.37
N ARG A 110 10.66 -6.18 4.53
CA ARG A 110 9.23 -6.49 4.33
C ARG A 110 9.01 -7.87 3.73
N LEU A 111 9.83 -8.30 2.77
CA LEU A 111 9.73 -9.64 2.17
C LEU A 111 10.03 -10.76 3.18
N ILE A 112 10.96 -10.51 4.11
CA ILE A 112 11.25 -11.42 5.22
C ILE A 112 10.06 -11.46 6.20
N ASP A 113 9.55 -10.29 6.62
CA ASP A 113 8.43 -10.19 7.56
C ASP A 113 7.18 -10.96 7.09
N ILE A 114 6.89 -10.92 5.78
CA ILE A 114 5.73 -11.59 5.19
C ILE A 114 6.01 -13.05 4.80
N GLY A 115 7.21 -13.56 5.08
CA GLY A 115 7.60 -14.96 4.83
C GLY A 115 7.87 -15.31 3.37
N VAL A 116 8.02 -14.32 2.49
CA VAL A 116 8.39 -14.54 1.07
C VAL A 116 9.90 -14.82 0.95
N MET A 117 10.71 -14.16 1.78
CA MET A 117 12.14 -14.39 1.89
C MET A 117 12.51 -14.94 3.27
N LYS A 118 13.60 -15.70 3.34
CA LYS A 118 14.19 -16.13 4.62
C LYS A 118 15.33 -15.20 4.98
N LYS A 119 15.51 -14.97 6.28
CA LYS A 119 16.71 -14.32 6.81
C LYS A 119 17.86 -15.33 6.71
N GLU A 120 18.90 -14.97 5.98
CA GLU A 120 20.16 -15.73 5.91
C GLU A 120 20.91 -15.67 7.25
#